data_AF-A0A8W8KCU0-F1
#
_entry.id   AF-A0A8W8KCU0-F1
#
_cell.length_a   1.000
_cell.length_b   1.000
_cell.length_c   1.000
_cell.angle_alpha   90.00
_cell.angle_beta   90.00
_cell.angle_gamma   90.00
#
_symmetry.space_group_name_H-M   'P 1'
#
loop_
_entity.id
_entity.type
_entity.pdbx_description
1 polymer ?
#
loop_
_entity_poly.entity_id
_entity_poly.type
_entity_poly.pdbx_seq_one_letter_code
_entity_poly.pdbx_strand_id
1 'polypeptide(L)' 'WKSYQYLVESIRQFPNQKKFAAMIRQAGFGMVTYENLTFGVSAIHSGYKLLKVVK' A
#
# COMPACT_ATOMS: atom_id res chain seq x y z
N TRP A 1 24.71 -14.90 -11.33
CA TRP A 1 23.88 -15.03 -10.11
C TRP A 1 23.26 -13.69 -9.63
N LYS A 2 23.08 -12.67 -10.48
CA LYS A 2 22.53 -11.35 -10.10
C LYS A 2 21.02 -11.17 -10.36
N SER A 3 20.38 -12.11 -11.06
CA SER A 3 19.09 -11.85 -11.73
C SER A 3 17.87 -11.73 -10.82
N TYR A 4 17.94 -12.16 -9.55
CA TYR A 4 16.82 -12.10 -8.61
C TYR A 4 17.05 -11.15 -7.43
N GLN A 5 18.19 -10.45 -7.42
CA GLN A 5 18.55 -9.56 -6.32
C GLN A 5 17.55 -8.41 -6.20
N TYR A 6 17.14 -7.83 -7.34
CA TYR A 6 16.14 -6.76 -7.40
C TYR A 6 14.80 -7.15 -6.76
N LEU A 7 14.33 -8.38 -6.97
CA LEU A 7 13.07 -8.84 -6.40
C LEU A 7 13.14 -8.87 -4.87
N VAL A 8 14.20 -9.45 -4.31
CA VAL A 8 14.35 -9.55 -2.85
C VAL A 8 14.55 -8.17 -2.22
N GLU A 9 15.34 -7.31 -2.87
CA GLU A 9 15.59 -5.95 -2.38
C GLU A 9 14.33 -5.08 -2.43
N SER A 10 13.56 -5.14 -3.52
CA SER A 10 12.31 -4.38 -3.65
C SER A 10 11.27 -4.80 -2.62
N ILE A 11 11.12 -6.09 -2.33
CA ILE A 11 10.22 -6.58 -1.26
C ILE A 11 10.61 -6.01 0.10
N ARG A 12 11.91 -5.96 0.41
CA ARG A 12 12.42 -5.41 1.68
C ARG A 12 12.23 -3.90 1.80
N GLN A 13 12.36 -3.17 0.69
CA GLN A 13 12.18 -1.72 0.66
C GLN A 13 10.70 -1.31 0.68
N PHE A 14 9.79 -2.21 0.28
CA PHE A 14 8.37 -1.91 0.24
C PHE A 14 7.83 -1.61 1.66
N PRO A 15 7.04 -0.53 1.82
CA PRO A 15 6.50 -0.17 3.13
C PRO A 15 5.55 -1.24 3.66
N ASN A 16 5.54 -1.43 4.99
CA ASN A 16 4.54 -2.27 5.63
C ASN A 16 3.12 -1.73 5.42
N GLN A 17 2.11 -2.57 5.68
CA GLN A 17 0.73 -2.31 5.31
C GLN A 17 0.17 -1.02 5.93
N LYS A 18 0.51 -0.75 7.20
CA LYS A 18 0.09 0.47 7.91
C LYS A 18 0.73 1.72 7.30
N LYS A 19 2.04 1.68 7.03
CA LYS A 19 2.78 2.80 6.44
C LYS A 19 2.28 3.08 5.02
N PHE A 20 2.05 2.05 4.22
CA PHE A 20 1.52 2.21 2.87
C PHE A 20 0.10 2.76 2.87
N ALA A 21 -0.78 2.29 3.77
CA ALA A 21 -2.12 2.86 3.93
C ALA A 21 -2.07 4.35 4.33
N ALA A 22 -1.10 4.77 5.15
CA ALA A 22 -0.89 6.19 5.45
C ALA A 22 -0.46 6.99 4.22
N MET A 23 0.43 6.44 3.39
CA MET A 23 0.83 7.07 2.12
C MET A 23 -0.36 7.24 1.16
N ILE A 24 -1.25 6.24 1.06
CA ILE A 24 -2.47 6.32 0.25
C ILE A 24 -3.41 7.43 0.78
N ARG A 25 -3.56 7.55 2.11
CA ARG A 25 -4.34 8.64 2.72
C ARG A 25 -3.73 10.02 2.43
N GLN A 26 -2.41 10.15 2.52
CA GLN A 26 -1.70 11.38 2.21
C GLN A 26 -1.84 11.78 0.73
N ALA A 27 -1.97 10.80 -0.17
CA ALA A 27 -2.26 11.05 -1.57
C ALA A 27 -3.70 11.55 -1.85
N GLY A 28 -4.55 11.66 -0.82
CA GLY A 28 -5.90 12.23 -0.92
C GLY A 28 -7.03 11.21 -1.06
N PHE A 29 -6.75 9.91 -0.86
CA PHE A 29 -7.78 8.89 -0.79
C PHE A 29 -8.37 8.80 0.62
N GLY A 30 -9.70 8.66 0.70
CA GLY A 30 -10.44 8.41 1.93
C GLY A 30 -10.79 6.94 2.11
N MET A 31 -11.28 6.61 3.31
CA MET A 31 -11.73 5.25 3.68
C MET A 31 -10.69 4.17 3.33
N VAL A 32 -9.41 4.49 3.53
CA VAL A 32 -8.32 3.57 3.18
C VAL A 32 -8.27 2.43 4.17
N THR A 33 -8.42 1.20 3.67
CA THR A 33 -8.31 -0.07 4.40
C THR A 33 -7.29 -0.98 3.71
N TYR A 34 -6.85 -2.01 4.43
CA TYR A 34 -6.03 -3.06 3.84
C TYR A 34 -6.44 -4.42 4.42
N GLU A 35 -6.32 -5.45 3.59
CA GLU A 35 -6.56 -6.85 3.96
C GLU A 35 -5.30 -7.67 3.70
N ASN A 36 -4.88 -8.45 4.70
CA ASN A 36 -3.70 -9.30 4.59
C ASN A 36 -4.08 -10.63 3.94
N LEU A 37 -3.28 -11.05 2.95
CA LEU A 37 -3.36 -12.35 2.31
C LEU A 37 -2.19 -13.21 2.80
N THR A 38 -2.43 -14.52 2.95
CA THR A 38 -1.40 -15.51 3.32
C THR A 38 -0.57 -15.03 4.52
N PHE A 39 -1.25 -14.74 5.63
CA PHE A 39 -0.63 -14.27 6.89
C PHE A 39 0.22 -12.98 6.76
N GLY A 40 -0.04 -12.16 5.74
CA GLY A 40 0.64 -10.87 5.55
C GLY A 40 1.84 -10.92 4.60
N VAL A 41 2.04 -12.03 3.89
CA VAL A 41 3.01 -12.10 2.77
C VAL A 41 2.64 -11.10 1.66
N SER A 42 1.34 -10.92 1.42
CA SER A 42 0.80 -9.89 0.52
C SER A 42 -0.39 -9.20 1.18
N ALA A 43 -0.78 -8.03 0.66
CA ALA A 43 -1.95 -7.30 1.12
C ALA A 43 -2.65 -6.58 -0.03
N ILE A 44 -3.97 -6.49 0.04
CA ILE A 44 -4.78 -5.66 -0.85
C ILE A 44 -5.10 -4.36 -0.11
N HIS A 45 -4.73 -3.22 -0.69
CA HIS A 45 -5.10 -1.90 -0.18
C HIS A 45 -6.23 -1.32 -1.02
N SER A 46 -7.28 -0.86 -0.35
CA SER A 46 -8.45 -0.25 -1.00
C SER A 46 -8.70 1.14 -0.43
N GLY A 47 -9.18 2.06 -1.27
CA GLY A 47 -9.50 3.42 -0.86
C GLY A 47 -10.32 4.13 -1.93
N TYR A 48 -11.13 5.10 -1.52
CA TYR A 48 -12.01 5.86 -2.41
C TYR A 48 -11.48 7.28 -2.59
N LYS A 49 -11.52 7.79 -3.81
CA LYS A 49 -11.21 9.21 -4.05
C LYS A 49 -12.37 10.04 -3.50
N LEU A 50 -12.11 10.83 -2.47
CA LEU A 50 -13.11 11.77 -1.97
C LEU A 50 -13.22 12.92 -2.95
N LEU A 51 -14.37 13.01 -3.65
CA LEU A 51 -14.70 14.20 -4.40
C LEU A 51 -14.89 15.33 -3.40
N LYS A 52 -14.07 16.37 -3.48
CA LYS A 52 -14.27 17.58 -2.68
C LYS A 52 -15.61 18.17 -3.12
N VAL A 53 -16.63 18.06 -2.26
CA VAL A 53 -17.83 18.88 -2.41
C VAL A 53 -17.38 20.30 -2.11
N VAL A 54 -17.14 21.06 -3.18
CA VAL A 54 -16.92 22.50 -3.07
C VAL A 54 -18.21 23.08 -2.48
N LYS A 55 -18.10 23.65 -1.30
CA LYS A 55 -19.18 24.37 -0.64
C LYS A 55 -19.16 25.83 -1.10
#